data_AF-X1TCK4-F1
#
_entry.id   AF-X1TCK4-F1
#
_cell.length_a   1.000
_cell.length_b   1.000
_cell.length_c   1.000
_cell.angle_alpha   90.00
_cell.angle_beta   90.00
_cell.angle_gamma   90.00
#
_symmetry.space_group_name_H-M   'P 1'
#
loop_
_entity.id
_entity.type
_entity.pdbx_description
1 polymer ?
#
loop_
_entity_poly.entity_id
_entity_poly.type
_entity_poly.pdbx_seq_one_letter_code
_entity_poly.pdbx_strand_id
1 'polypeptide(L)'
;GLNSPLIGIDSGQLSARTRFEGEDQMKAGRLFFVMLLSCGLLVECAILYYFLVFVPTKLPFRPPGRYLLEVAKEEIPRFTYWEDGYQELKEAFQKEEGFLFQKIASREKLSFGETKLAASLVKESAELLLQTLEEVKSEEELNRLIKKRFTIYQAAGEEGEGKVLFTGYYSPICEGSLEKQGPFKYPLYLIPKDLKVANLGEFDPTLEGERIVYRIDSTREEVVPYWSREDIVKGKVLKG
;
A
#
# COMPACT_ATOMS: atom_id res chain seq x y z
N GLY A 1 88.13 42.48 -24.42
CA GLY A 1 88.62 43.04 -25.70
C GLY A 1 88.19 42.14 -26.83
N LEU A 2 88.04 42.72 -28.03
CA LEU A 2 87.92 42.08 -29.36
C LEU A 2 86.69 41.20 -29.69
N ASN A 3 86.13 41.51 -30.86
CA ASN A 3 85.14 40.76 -31.68
C ASN A 3 85.76 39.43 -32.19
N SER A 4 85.08 38.45 -32.80
CA SER A 4 84.30 38.48 -34.08
C SER A 4 83.60 37.08 -34.34
N PRO A 5 83.02 36.71 -35.52
CA PRO A 5 81.60 36.24 -35.54
C PRO A 5 81.25 35.03 -36.48
N LEU A 6 79.93 34.78 -36.70
CA LEU A 6 79.28 33.91 -37.74
C LEU A 6 79.55 32.38 -37.58
N ILE A 7 78.79 31.38 -38.05
CA ILE A 7 77.71 31.15 -39.06
C ILE A 7 76.71 30.12 -38.43
N GLY A 8 75.43 29.92 -38.78
CA GLY A 8 74.54 30.52 -39.78
C GLY A 8 73.84 29.47 -40.69
N ILE A 9 72.74 28.83 -40.25
CA ILE A 9 71.91 27.89 -41.05
C ILE A 9 70.42 28.28 -40.96
N ASP A 10 69.73 28.22 -42.10
CA ASP A 10 68.36 28.69 -42.31
C ASP A 10 67.28 27.76 -41.72
N SER A 11 66.37 28.32 -40.93
CA SER A 11 65.28 27.62 -40.23
C SER A 11 63.89 27.87 -40.85
N GLY A 12 63.80 28.64 -41.94
CA GLY A 12 62.53 29.14 -42.48
C GLY A 12 61.56 28.07 -43.00
N GLN A 13 62.05 26.98 -43.61
CA GLN A 13 61.18 26.03 -44.32
C GLN A 13 60.45 24.99 -43.44
N LEU A 14 60.96 24.66 -42.24
CA LEU A 14 60.25 23.72 -41.34
C LEU A 14 59.09 24.38 -40.56
N SER A 15 59.11 25.70 -40.39
CA SER A 15 58.15 26.42 -39.54
C SER A 15 56.76 26.59 -40.17
N ALA A 16 56.67 26.66 -41.51
CA ALA A 16 55.40 26.91 -42.19
C ALA A 16 54.48 25.68 -42.22
N ARG A 17 55.05 24.49 -42.46
CA ARG A 17 54.28 23.24 -42.64
C ARG A 17 53.63 22.78 -41.34
N THR A 18 54.37 22.88 -40.23
CA THR A 18 53.91 22.52 -38.88
C THR A 18 52.85 23.48 -38.33
N ARG A 19 52.86 24.75 -38.72
CA ARG A 19 51.86 25.75 -38.26
C ARG A 19 50.49 25.53 -38.89
N PHE A 20 50.41 25.18 -40.18
CA PHE A 20 49.12 24.90 -40.84
C PHE A 20 48.47 23.61 -40.33
N GLU A 21 49.24 22.52 -40.17
CA GLU A 21 48.72 21.25 -39.65
C GLU A 21 48.18 21.40 -38.21
N GLY A 22 48.82 22.19 -37.36
CA GLY A 22 48.37 22.43 -35.98
C GLY A 22 47.05 23.19 -35.87
N GLU A 23 46.75 24.10 -36.79
CA GLU A 23 45.52 24.92 -36.72
C GLU A 23 44.27 24.13 -37.13
N ASP A 24 44.38 23.27 -38.15
CA ASP A 24 43.29 22.38 -38.56
C ASP A 24 43.09 21.22 -37.56
N GLN A 25 44.16 20.71 -36.95
CA GLN A 25 44.06 19.76 -35.83
C GLN A 25 43.29 20.35 -34.63
N MET A 26 43.52 21.63 -34.27
CA MET A 26 42.73 22.31 -33.24
C MET A 26 41.26 22.51 -33.61
N LYS A 27 40.96 22.83 -34.88
CA LYS A 27 39.57 22.98 -35.36
C LYS A 27 38.85 21.63 -35.35
N ALA A 28 39.49 20.56 -35.81
CA ALA A 28 38.96 19.20 -35.77
C ALA A 28 38.72 18.74 -34.32
N GLY A 29 39.66 18.97 -33.41
CA GLY A 29 39.52 18.66 -31.98
C GLY A 29 38.35 19.42 -31.33
N ARG A 30 38.17 20.71 -31.63
CA ARG A 30 37.01 21.49 -31.17
C ARG A 30 35.69 20.97 -31.73
N LEU A 31 35.63 20.65 -33.02
CA LEU A 31 34.41 20.13 -33.65
C LEU A 31 34.02 18.76 -33.06
N PHE A 32 35.01 17.90 -32.82
CA PHE A 32 34.83 16.61 -32.15
C PHE A 32 34.30 16.78 -30.71
N PHE A 33 34.86 17.73 -29.94
CA PHE A 33 34.41 18.01 -28.57
C PHE A 33 32.98 18.57 -28.51
N VAL A 34 32.61 19.43 -29.46
CA VAL A 34 31.23 19.95 -29.59
C VAL A 34 30.25 18.83 -29.96
N MET A 35 30.62 17.93 -30.88
CA MET A 35 29.77 16.78 -31.21
C MET A 35 29.61 15.81 -30.03
N LEU A 36 30.67 15.58 -29.25
CA LEU A 36 30.63 14.77 -28.02
C LEU A 36 29.68 15.37 -26.98
N LEU A 37 29.77 16.68 -26.74
CA LEU A 37 28.86 17.40 -25.84
C LEU A 37 27.40 17.37 -26.33
N SER A 38 27.15 17.56 -27.63
CA SER A 38 25.78 17.47 -28.17
C SER A 38 25.20 16.07 -28.08
N CYS A 39 26.03 15.03 -28.27
CA CYS A 39 25.60 13.64 -28.14
C CYS A 39 25.26 13.31 -26.68
N GLY A 40 26.08 13.75 -25.72
CA GLY A 40 25.78 13.63 -24.29
C GLY A 40 24.45 14.28 -23.90
N LEU A 41 24.22 15.52 -24.35
CA LEU A 41 22.97 16.23 -24.09
C LEU A 41 21.74 15.51 -24.69
N LEU A 42 21.86 14.97 -25.90
CA LEU A 42 20.79 14.19 -26.53
C LEU A 42 20.48 12.89 -25.78
N VAL A 43 21.51 12.21 -25.24
CA VAL A 43 21.35 11.02 -24.40
C VAL A 43 20.67 11.39 -23.07
N GLU A 44 21.07 12.47 -22.40
CA GLU A 44 20.42 12.96 -21.18
C GLU A 44 18.95 13.35 -21.43
N CYS A 45 18.66 14.07 -22.52
CA CYS A 45 17.27 14.37 -22.90
C CYS A 45 16.45 13.12 -23.23
N ALA A 46 17.04 12.11 -23.88
CA ALA A 46 16.36 10.83 -24.15
C ALA A 46 16.09 10.02 -22.88
N ILE A 47 17.04 10.03 -21.92
CA ILE A 47 16.86 9.41 -20.60
C ILE A 47 15.74 10.14 -19.84
N LEU A 48 15.77 11.47 -19.75
CA LEU A 48 14.73 12.26 -19.08
C LEU A 48 13.35 12.07 -19.74
N TYR A 49 13.28 12.01 -21.07
CA TYR A 49 12.05 11.70 -21.80
C TYR A 49 11.53 10.28 -21.48
N TYR A 50 12.42 9.28 -21.45
CA TYR A 50 12.06 7.92 -21.05
C TYR A 50 11.55 7.86 -19.60
N PHE A 51 12.19 8.57 -18.66
CA PHE A 51 11.73 8.66 -17.27
C PHE A 51 10.42 9.47 -17.09
N LEU A 52 10.11 10.42 -17.98
CA LEU A 52 8.85 11.17 -17.95
C LEU A 52 7.67 10.48 -18.65
N VAL A 53 7.93 9.69 -19.68
CA VAL A 53 6.90 9.11 -20.56
C VAL A 53 6.74 7.59 -20.37
N PHE A 54 7.82 6.86 -20.08
CA PHE A 54 7.85 5.40 -20.05
C PHE A 54 8.06 4.79 -18.67
N VAL A 55 8.42 5.56 -17.64
CA VAL A 55 8.20 5.11 -16.26
C VAL A 55 6.74 5.38 -15.93
N PRO A 56 5.89 4.35 -15.76
CA PRO A 56 4.57 4.56 -15.21
C PRO A 56 4.78 5.03 -13.76
N THR A 57 4.58 6.33 -13.54
CA THR A 57 4.11 6.78 -12.24
C THR A 57 2.85 5.96 -11.99
N LYS A 58 2.91 4.99 -11.06
CA LYS A 58 1.70 4.35 -10.56
C LYS A 58 0.88 5.49 -10.00
N LEU A 59 -0.14 5.92 -10.76
CA LEU A 59 -1.07 6.95 -10.34
C LEU A 59 -1.52 6.58 -8.92
N PRO A 60 -1.57 7.52 -7.97
CA PRO A 60 -2.04 7.23 -6.64
C PRO A 60 -3.40 6.55 -6.80
N PHE A 61 -3.48 5.30 -6.31
CA PHE A 61 -4.63 4.43 -6.52
C PHE A 61 -5.88 5.18 -6.09
N ARG A 62 -6.62 5.69 -7.07
CA ARG A 62 -7.99 6.14 -6.85
C ARG A 62 -8.77 4.85 -6.80
N PRO A 63 -9.27 4.42 -5.62
CA PRO A 63 -10.15 3.27 -5.60
C PRO A 63 -11.31 3.53 -6.57
N PRO A 64 -11.82 2.47 -7.24
CA PRO A 64 -13.04 2.61 -8.01
C PRO A 64 -14.12 3.15 -7.06
N GLY A 65 -14.71 4.32 -7.38
CA GLY A 65 -15.60 5.02 -6.44
C GLY A 65 -16.71 4.10 -5.92
N ARG A 66 -17.23 3.24 -6.79
CA ARG A 66 -18.26 2.26 -6.48
C ARG A 66 -17.68 0.88 -6.22
N TYR A 67 -17.44 0.57 -4.95
CA TYR A 67 -17.16 -0.79 -4.49
C TYR A 67 -18.40 -1.71 -4.52
N LEU A 68 -19.59 -1.11 -4.43
CA LEU A 68 -20.89 -1.78 -4.44
C LEU A 68 -21.77 -1.14 -5.51
N LEU A 69 -22.41 -1.97 -6.33
CA LEU A 69 -23.31 -1.58 -7.42
C LEU A 69 -24.69 -2.16 -7.14
N GLU A 70 -25.74 -1.35 -7.09
CA GLU A 70 -27.12 -1.85 -6.98
C GLU A 70 -27.48 -2.65 -8.24
N VAL A 71 -28.01 -3.85 -8.07
CA VAL A 71 -28.34 -4.78 -9.15
C VAL A 71 -29.78 -4.57 -9.61
N ALA A 72 -30.00 -4.40 -10.92
CA ALA A 72 -31.33 -4.28 -11.49
C ALA A 72 -32.17 -5.55 -11.20
N LYS A 73 -33.49 -5.41 -11.01
CA LYS A 73 -34.37 -6.51 -10.53
C LYS A 73 -34.37 -7.74 -11.45
N GLU A 74 -34.17 -7.48 -12.73
CA GLU A 74 -34.07 -8.41 -13.84
C GLU A 74 -32.72 -9.16 -13.84
N GLU A 75 -31.66 -8.53 -13.33
CA GLU A 75 -30.29 -9.04 -13.25
C GLU A 75 -29.96 -9.70 -11.90
N ILE A 76 -30.84 -9.59 -10.89
CA ILE A 76 -30.67 -10.26 -9.59
C ILE A 76 -30.51 -11.78 -9.81
N PRO A 77 -29.38 -12.39 -9.37
CA PRO A 77 -29.08 -13.80 -9.57
C PRO A 77 -30.05 -14.72 -8.81
N ARG A 78 -30.09 -16.00 -9.19
CA ARG A 78 -30.83 -17.04 -8.43
C ARG A 78 -30.05 -17.36 -7.16
N PHE A 79 -30.71 -17.21 -6.02
CA PHE A 79 -30.22 -17.66 -4.71
C PHE A 79 -30.65 -19.10 -4.45
N THR A 80 -29.75 -19.87 -3.84
CA THR A 80 -29.98 -21.21 -3.32
C THR A 80 -29.50 -21.26 -1.87
N TYR A 81 -29.83 -22.32 -1.13
CA TYR A 81 -29.37 -22.54 0.24
C TYR A 81 -29.09 -24.03 0.47
N TRP A 82 -28.23 -24.35 1.43
CA TRP A 82 -28.03 -25.73 1.91
C TRP A 82 -28.70 -25.91 3.28
N GLU A 83 -29.12 -27.13 3.58
CA GLU A 83 -30.02 -27.43 4.71
C GLU A 83 -29.42 -27.07 6.07
N ASP A 84 -28.13 -27.38 6.29
CA ASP A 84 -27.41 -27.02 7.53
C ASP A 84 -27.05 -25.53 7.64
N GLY A 85 -27.07 -24.79 6.52
CA GLY A 85 -26.56 -23.42 6.44
C GLY A 85 -27.37 -22.39 7.22
N TYR A 86 -28.66 -22.64 7.47
CA TYR A 86 -29.49 -21.78 8.31
C TYR A 86 -28.99 -21.73 9.75
N GLN A 87 -28.62 -22.87 10.32
CA GLN A 87 -28.18 -22.94 11.73
C GLN A 87 -26.80 -22.30 11.90
N GLU A 88 -25.87 -22.55 10.98
CA GLU A 88 -24.54 -21.90 10.99
C GLU A 88 -24.65 -20.37 10.83
N LEU A 89 -25.49 -19.88 9.92
CA LEU A 89 -25.72 -18.45 9.70
C LEU A 89 -26.38 -17.79 10.92
N LYS A 90 -27.33 -18.47 11.57
CA LYS A 90 -27.99 -18.01 12.80
C LYS A 90 -27.00 -17.88 13.95
N GLU A 91 -26.11 -18.85 14.14
CA GLU A 91 -25.05 -18.80 15.15
C GLU A 91 -24.00 -17.72 14.85
N ALA A 92 -23.68 -17.49 13.58
CA ALA A 92 -22.80 -16.39 13.17
C ALA A 92 -23.42 -15.03 13.53
N PHE A 93 -24.70 -14.82 13.22
CA PHE A 93 -25.41 -13.58 13.54
C PHE A 93 -25.55 -13.35 15.06
N GLN A 94 -25.83 -14.40 15.84
CA GLN A 94 -25.86 -14.31 17.31
C GLN A 94 -24.52 -13.88 17.92
N LYS A 95 -23.39 -14.29 17.32
CA LYS A 95 -22.05 -13.83 17.74
C LYS A 95 -21.82 -12.35 17.41
N GLU A 96 -22.47 -11.83 16.37
CA GLU A 96 -22.37 -10.43 15.94
C GLU A 96 -23.33 -9.48 16.69
N GLU A 97 -24.38 -10.00 17.34
CA GLU A 97 -25.37 -9.21 18.08
C GLU A 97 -24.73 -8.26 19.11
N GLY A 98 -23.72 -8.73 19.86
CA GLY A 98 -23.01 -7.89 20.84
C GLY A 98 -22.26 -6.71 20.22
N PHE A 99 -21.68 -6.91 19.03
CA PHE A 99 -21.04 -5.84 18.26
C PHE A 99 -22.09 -4.83 17.76
N LEU A 100 -23.17 -5.31 17.12
CA LEU A 100 -24.23 -4.46 16.61
C LEU A 100 -24.93 -3.69 17.74
N PHE A 101 -25.19 -4.30 18.89
CA PHE A 101 -25.77 -3.64 20.06
C PHE A 101 -24.90 -2.46 20.53
N GLN A 102 -23.58 -2.65 20.65
CA GLN A 102 -22.67 -1.58 21.02
C GLN A 102 -22.71 -0.42 20.00
N LYS A 103 -22.73 -0.73 18.71
CA LYS A 103 -22.78 0.25 17.60
C LYS A 103 -24.11 0.99 17.53
N ILE A 104 -25.22 0.32 17.84
CA ILE A 104 -26.55 0.94 17.97
C ILE A 104 -26.58 1.90 19.16
N ALA A 105 -26.05 1.49 20.31
CA ALA A 105 -26.00 2.31 21.52
C ALA A 105 -25.17 3.59 21.34
N SER A 106 -24.06 3.53 20.60
CA SER A 106 -23.24 4.71 20.23
C SER A 106 -23.81 5.52 19.05
N ARG A 107 -24.94 5.10 18.45
CA ARG A 107 -25.52 5.67 17.21
C ARG A 107 -24.53 5.71 16.04
N GLU A 108 -23.60 4.76 16.00
CA GLU A 108 -22.57 4.68 14.98
C GLU A 108 -23.15 4.23 13.64
N LYS A 109 -22.54 4.71 12.55
CA LYS A 109 -22.88 4.29 11.20
C LYS A 109 -21.72 3.47 10.61
N LEU A 110 -22.05 2.29 10.09
CA LEU A 110 -21.13 1.36 9.47
C LEU A 110 -20.92 1.74 7.99
N SER A 111 -19.70 1.59 7.48
CA SER A 111 -19.36 1.89 6.09
C SER A 111 -20.01 0.90 5.12
N PHE A 112 -20.60 1.39 4.03
CA PHE A 112 -21.25 0.59 3.00
C PHE A 112 -21.05 1.25 1.64
N GLY A 113 -19.99 0.84 0.92
CA GLY A 113 -19.56 1.52 -0.31
C GLY A 113 -19.24 2.98 -0.06
N GLU A 114 -19.79 3.88 -0.89
CA GLU A 114 -19.68 5.35 -0.74
C GLU A 114 -20.56 5.91 0.42
N THR A 115 -21.39 5.08 1.05
CA THR A 115 -22.39 5.49 2.05
C THR A 115 -22.08 4.98 3.45
N LYS A 116 -22.88 5.42 4.44
CA LYS A 116 -22.84 4.87 5.80
C LYS A 116 -24.24 4.50 6.28
N LEU A 117 -24.45 3.23 6.63
CA LEU A 117 -25.72 2.71 7.14
C LEU A 117 -25.78 2.78 8.66
N ALA A 118 -26.95 2.98 9.24
CA ALA A 118 -27.13 2.84 10.68
C ALA A 118 -26.93 1.36 11.10
N ALA A 119 -26.27 1.11 12.22
CA ALA A 119 -26.08 -0.24 12.74
C ALA A 119 -27.42 -0.97 13.02
N SER A 120 -28.50 -0.23 13.31
CA SER A 120 -29.84 -0.80 13.48
C SER A 120 -30.39 -1.37 12.17
N LEU A 121 -30.21 -0.69 11.03
CA LEU A 121 -30.64 -1.17 9.71
C LEU A 121 -29.92 -2.47 9.32
N VAL A 122 -28.63 -2.61 9.69
CA VAL A 122 -27.88 -3.85 9.46
C VAL A 122 -28.45 -4.99 10.30
N LYS A 123 -28.72 -4.74 11.59
CA LYS A 123 -29.38 -5.71 12.49
C LYS A 123 -30.76 -6.13 11.96
N GLU A 124 -31.62 -5.15 11.66
CA GLU A 124 -32.98 -5.38 11.15
C GLU A 124 -32.98 -6.16 9.81
N SER A 125 -32.03 -5.86 8.91
CA SER A 125 -31.89 -6.59 7.64
C SER A 125 -31.46 -8.04 7.84
N ALA A 126 -30.55 -8.30 8.77
CA ALA A 126 -30.10 -9.65 9.09
C ALA A 126 -31.17 -10.48 9.82
N GLU A 127 -31.93 -9.87 10.73
CA GLU A 127 -33.11 -10.48 11.36
C GLU A 127 -34.18 -10.85 10.31
N LEU A 128 -34.45 -9.94 9.36
CA LEU A 128 -35.36 -10.18 8.24
C LEU A 128 -34.85 -11.29 7.31
N LEU A 129 -33.52 -11.44 7.14
CA LEU A 129 -32.93 -12.51 6.34
C LEU A 129 -33.14 -13.87 7.03
N LEU A 130 -32.83 -13.99 8.32
CA LEU A 130 -33.07 -15.21 9.09
C LEU A 130 -34.56 -15.59 9.09
N GLN A 131 -35.46 -14.63 9.32
CA GLN A 131 -36.90 -14.87 9.20
C GLN A 131 -37.29 -15.33 7.78
N THR A 132 -36.70 -14.74 6.74
CA THR A 132 -36.97 -15.14 5.35
C THR A 132 -36.52 -16.59 5.09
N LEU A 133 -35.37 -17.00 5.61
CA LEU A 133 -34.85 -18.37 5.47
C LEU A 133 -35.67 -19.39 6.29
N GLU A 134 -36.29 -18.99 7.39
CA GLU A 134 -37.18 -19.83 8.21
C GLU A 134 -38.60 -19.97 7.62
N GLU A 135 -39.07 -18.97 6.86
CA GLU A 135 -40.40 -18.97 6.22
C GLU A 135 -40.48 -19.75 4.89
N VAL A 136 -39.39 -19.84 4.13
CA VAL A 136 -39.40 -20.34 2.74
C VAL A 136 -39.61 -21.84 2.65
N LYS A 137 -40.42 -22.27 1.66
CA LYS A 137 -40.70 -23.69 1.40
C LYS A 137 -40.17 -24.19 0.06
N SER A 138 -39.65 -23.29 -0.78
CA SER A 138 -38.95 -23.63 -2.03
C SER A 138 -38.00 -22.50 -2.45
N GLU A 139 -37.08 -22.79 -3.37
CA GLU A 139 -36.17 -21.79 -3.94
C GLU A 139 -36.93 -20.68 -4.69
N GLU A 140 -38.05 -20.98 -5.34
CA GLU A 140 -38.90 -20.00 -6.03
C GLU A 140 -39.50 -19.01 -5.03
N GLU A 141 -39.91 -19.49 -3.85
CA GLU A 141 -40.37 -18.63 -2.77
C GLU A 141 -39.22 -17.81 -2.17
N LEU A 142 -38.05 -18.41 -1.96
CA LEU A 142 -36.85 -17.68 -1.52
C LEU A 142 -36.52 -16.54 -2.47
N ASN A 143 -36.39 -16.81 -3.76
CA ASN A 143 -36.05 -15.80 -4.75
C ASN A 143 -37.14 -14.71 -4.86
N ARG A 144 -38.42 -15.08 -4.75
CA ARG A 144 -39.55 -14.13 -4.69
C ARG A 144 -39.49 -13.23 -3.45
N LEU A 145 -39.18 -13.78 -2.28
CA LEU A 145 -39.09 -13.02 -1.03
C LEU A 145 -37.84 -12.16 -0.99
N ILE A 146 -36.69 -12.65 -1.46
CA ILE A 146 -35.45 -11.88 -1.57
C ILE A 146 -35.67 -10.64 -2.46
N LYS A 147 -36.20 -10.82 -3.68
CA LYS A 147 -36.53 -9.71 -4.61
C LYS A 147 -37.60 -8.74 -4.09
N LYS A 148 -38.39 -9.13 -3.07
CA LYS A 148 -39.43 -8.30 -2.44
C LYS A 148 -38.92 -7.55 -1.20
N ARG A 149 -38.04 -8.16 -0.40
CA ARG A 149 -37.62 -7.68 0.92
C ARG A 149 -36.28 -6.94 0.91
N PHE A 150 -35.41 -7.18 -0.07
CA PHE A 150 -34.04 -6.68 -0.07
C PHE A 150 -33.67 -5.92 -1.35
N THR A 151 -32.80 -4.94 -1.20
CA THR A 151 -32.04 -4.34 -2.30
C THR A 151 -30.72 -5.10 -2.44
N ILE A 152 -30.43 -5.60 -3.64
CA ILE A 152 -29.25 -6.44 -3.90
C ILE A 152 -28.12 -5.57 -4.44
N TYR A 153 -26.92 -5.76 -3.90
CA TYR A 153 -25.70 -5.06 -4.34
C TYR A 153 -24.65 -6.09 -4.77
N GLN A 154 -24.03 -5.85 -5.92
CA GLN A 154 -22.88 -6.59 -6.42
C GLN A 154 -21.59 -5.88 -5.98
N ALA A 155 -20.61 -6.66 -5.49
CA ALA A 155 -19.25 -6.15 -5.31
C ALA A 155 -18.59 -5.94 -6.67
N ALA A 156 -18.09 -4.73 -6.93
CA ALA A 156 -17.49 -4.37 -8.23
C ALA A 156 -16.17 -5.10 -8.53
N GLY A 157 -15.50 -5.61 -7.49
CA GLY A 157 -14.22 -6.30 -7.60
C GLY A 157 -13.03 -5.37 -7.86
N GLU A 158 -11.88 -5.98 -8.13
CA GLU A 158 -10.66 -5.29 -8.52
C GLU A 158 -10.89 -4.53 -9.84
N GLU A 159 -10.53 -3.25 -9.85
CA GLU A 159 -10.67 -2.30 -10.96
C GLU A 159 -12.10 -2.15 -11.55
N GLY A 160 -13.12 -2.72 -10.91
CA GLY A 160 -14.50 -2.77 -11.42
C GLY A 160 -14.76 -3.90 -12.42
N GLU A 161 -13.81 -4.83 -12.62
CA GLU A 161 -13.92 -5.93 -13.59
C GLU A 161 -14.71 -7.15 -13.07
N GLY A 162 -15.34 -7.07 -11.89
CA GLY A 162 -16.06 -8.18 -11.26
C GLY A 162 -15.16 -9.29 -10.70
N LYS A 163 -13.83 -9.15 -10.80
CA LYS A 163 -12.85 -10.09 -10.23
C LYS A 163 -12.73 -9.84 -8.72
N VAL A 164 -13.03 -10.85 -7.90
CA VAL A 164 -12.90 -10.77 -6.44
C VAL A 164 -11.88 -11.81 -5.98
N LEU A 165 -10.85 -11.35 -5.26
CA LEU A 165 -9.89 -12.23 -4.60
C LEU A 165 -10.46 -12.70 -3.25
N PHE A 166 -10.70 -14.00 -3.12
CA PHE A 166 -11.04 -14.63 -1.85
C PHE A 166 -9.78 -15.25 -1.22
N THR A 167 -9.51 -14.92 0.04
CA THR A 167 -8.40 -15.48 0.84
C THR A 167 -8.92 -16.06 2.14
N GLY A 168 -8.27 -17.11 2.64
CA GLY A 168 -8.56 -17.69 3.94
C GLY A 168 -7.58 -17.21 5.00
N TYR A 169 -8.09 -16.94 6.21
CA TYR A 169 -7.29 -16.80 7.42
C TYR A 169 -7.76 -17.84 8.45
N TYR A 170 -6.90 -18.20 9.39
CA TYR A 170 -7.21 -19.13 10.48
C TYR A 170 -6.54 -18.67 11.78
N SER A 171 -7.04 -19.16 12.91
CA SER A 171 -6.39 -18.97 14.20
C SER A 171 -5.44 -20.16 14.45
N PRO A 172 -4.11 -19.98 14.41
CA PRO A 172 -3.17 -21.07 14.65
C PRO A 172 -3.18 -21.47 16.13
N ILE A 173 -3.33 -22.77 16.38
CA ILE A 173 -3.15 -23.35 17.72
C ILE A 173 -1.67 -23.73 17.85
N CYS A 174 -0.98 -23.13 18.82
CA CYS A 174 0.43 -23.39 19.11
C CYS A 174 0.57 -23.92 20.54
N GLU A 175 1.33 -24.99 20.72
CA GLU A 175 1.73 -25.45 22.05
C GLU A 175 2.64 -24.40 22.72
N GLY A 176 2.44 -24.20 24.02
CA GLY A 176 3.20 -23.24 24.81
C GLY A 176 3.43 -23.73 26.23
N SER A 177 4.35 -23.07 26.94
CA SER A 177 4.67 -23.34 28.34
C SER A 177 4.81 -22.03 29.09
N LEU A 178 4.34 -22.00 30.34
CA LEU A 178 4.55 -20.87 31.25
C LEU A 178 6.02 -20.78 31.69
N GLU A 179 6.73 -21.90 31.69
CA GLU A 179 8.15 -21.99 32.02
C GLU A 179 9.01 -22.20 30.77
N LYS A 180 10.17 -21.53 30.72
CA LYS A 180 11.09 -21.60 29.59
C LYS A 180 11.91 -22.89 29.61
N GLN A 181 11.38 -23.95 29.00
CA GLN A 181 12.02 -25.27 29.00
C GLN A 181 11.88 -26.00 27.66
N GLY A 182 12.77 -26.95 27.39
CA GLY A 182 12.71 -27.83 26.21
C GLY A 182 12.57 -27.05 24.88
N PRO A 183 11.50 -27.26 24.08
CA PRO A 183 11.26 -26.53 22.84
C PRO A 183 10.75 -25.09 23.05
N PHE A 184 10.20 -24.76 24.22
CA PHE A 184 9.55 -23.48 24.53
C PHE A 184 10.56 -22.38 24.83
N LYS A 185 11.30 -21.96 23.79
CA LYS A 185 12.44 -21.03 23.90
C LYS A 185 12.09 -19.57 23.56
N TYR A 186 10.99 -19.34 22.87
CA TYR A 186 10.55 -18.03 22.37
C TYR A 186 9.41 -17.49 23.25
N PRO A 187 9.59 -16.33 23.92
CA PRO A 187 8.56 -15.75 24.77
C PRO A 187 7.45 -15.09 23.93
N LEU A 188 6.24 -15.07 24.48
CA LEU A 188 5.16 -14.18 24.04
C LEU A 188 5.17 -12.94 24.93
N TYR A 189 5.27 -11.76 24.33
CA TYR A 189 5.30 -10.49 25.05
C TYR A 189 3.90 -9.90 25.17
N LEU A 190 3.56 -9.42 26.37
CA LEU A 190 2.51 -8.41 26.53
C LEU A 190 2.98 -7.09 25.90
N ILE A 191 2.04 -6.16 25.66
CA ILE A 191 2.37 -4.80 25.18
C ILE A 191 3.33 -4.15 26.20
N PRO A 192 4.57 -3.78 25.81
CA PRO A 192 5.53 -3.19 26.75
C PRO A 192 5.08 -1.82 27.25
N LYS A 193 5.40 -1.48 28.49
CA LYS A 193 4.96 -0.21 29.14
C LYS A 193 5.59 1.04 28.53
N ASP A 194 6.72 0.90 27.83
CA ASP A 194 7.43 1.96 27.12
C ASP A 194 6.97 2.14 25.67
N LEU A 195 6.19 1.19 25.13
CA LEU A 195 5.57 1.29 23.81
C LEU A 195 4.46 2.34 23.86
N LYS A 196 4.66 3.42 23.12
CA LYS A 196 3.72 4.54 23.00
C LYS A 196 3.27 4.68 21.55
N VAL A 197 2.07 5.23 21.36
CA VAL A 197 1.53 5.57 20.04
C VAL A 197 1.15 7.03 20.06
N ALA A 198 1.64 7.80 19.07
CA ALA A 198 1.24 9.19 18.87
C ALA A 198 0.39 9.29 17.60
N ASN A 199 -0.69 10.05 17.70
CA ASN A 199 -1.54 10.46 16.57
C ASN A 199 -0.97 11.78 16.02
N LEU A 200 -0.42 11.76 14.81
CA LEU A 200 0.30 12.93 14.28
C LEU A 200 -0.64 14.09 13.92
N GLY A 201 -1.90 13.79 13.61
CA GLY A 201 -2.95 14.77 13.36
C GLY A 201 -3.25 15.72 14.54
N GLU A 202 -2.85 15.36 15.76
CA GLU A 202 -2.97 16.24 16.94
C GLU A 202 -1.87 17.33 16.99
N PHE A 203 -0.81 17.18 16.20
CA PHE A 203 0.31 18.12 16.09
C PHE A 203 0.29 18.89 14.77
N ASP A 204 -0.07 18.22 13.67
CA ASP A 204 -0.16 18.80 12.33
C ASP A 204 -1.41 18.26 11.61
N PRO A 205 -2.41 19.11 11.28
CA PRO A 205 -3.61 18.68 10.55
C PRO A 205 -3.34 18.05 9.18
N THR A 206 -2.17 18.28 8.56
CA THR A 206 -1.79 17.62 7.31
C THR A 206 -1.44 16.14 7.48
N LEU A 207 -1.26 15.70 8.74
CA LEU A 207 -0.98 14.33 9.14
C LEU A 207 -2.20 13.66 9.83
N GLU A 208 -3.42 14.12 9.52
CA GLU A 208 -4.64 13.51 10.05
C GLU A 208 -4.74 12.02 9.66
N GLY A 209 -4.93 11.16 10.68
CA GLY A 209 -4.96 9.71 10.52
C GLY A 209 -3.61 9.02 10.64
N GLU A 210 -2.50 9.73 10.44
CA GLU A 210 -1.15 9.18 10.55
C GLU A 210 -0.73 8.93 12.00
N ARG A 211 0.00 7.83 12.23
CA ARG A 211 0.39 7.38 13.57
C ARG A 211 1.81 6.83 13.60
N ILE A 212 2.53 7.11 14.67
CA ILE A 212 3.85 6.49 14.95
C ILE A 212 3.81 5.66 16.22
N VAL A 213 4.58 4.57 16.21
CA VAL A 213 4.86 3.75 17.41
C VAL A 213 6.28 4.07 17.87
N TYR A 214 6.41 4.54 19.10
CA TYR A 214 7.63 5.15 19.62
C TYR A 214 7.93 4.75 21.06
N ARG A 215 9.15 5.03 21.52
CA ARG A 215 9.57 5.02 22.93
C ARG A 215 10.24 6.34 23.26
N ILE A 216 10.42 6.62 24.55
CA ILE A 216 11.27 7.73 25.00
C ILE A 216 12.65 7.16 25.30
N ASP A 217 13.69 7.80 24.78
CA ASP A 217 15.08 7.46 25.12
C ASP A 217 15.52 8.25 26.35
N SER A 218 15.61 7.58 27.51
CA SER A 218 15.92 8.22 28.79
C SER A 218 17.33 8.79 28.89
N THR A 219 18.24 8.51 27.95
CA THR A 219 19.60 9.07 27.96
C THR A 219 19.67 10.49 27.41
N ARG A 220 18.66 10.88 26.63
CA ARG A 220 18.60 12.15 25.87
C ARG A 220 17.23 12.83 25.90
N GLU A 221 16.25 12.21 26.56
CA GLU A 221 14.85 12.64 26.69
C GLU A 221 14.09 12.82 25.35
N GLU A 222 14.55 12.14 24.29
CA GLU A 222 13.97 12.23 22.93
C GLU A 222 12.90 11.16 22.66
N VAL A 223 11.95 11.51 21.78
CA VAL A 223 11.07 10.55 21.10
C VAL A 223 11.86 9.84 20.01
N VAL A 224 11.91 8.51 20.05
CA VAL A 224 12.57 7.67 19.05
C VAL A 224 11.68 6.50 18.61
N PRO A 225 11.84 5.96 17.39
CA PRO A 225 11.06 4.81 16.92
C PRO A 225 11.10 3.64 17.90
N TYR A 226 10.00 2.89 17.98
CA TYR A 226 9.97 1.68 18.80
C TYR A 226 10.90 0.59 18.22
N TRP A 227 11.33 -0.33 19.07
CA TRP A 227 12.26 -1.41 18.73
C TRP A 227 11.78 -2.25 17.55
N SER A 228 12.68 -2.53 16.61
CA SER A 228 12.39 -3.40 15.47
C SER A 228 12.26 -4.86 15.89
N ARG A 229 11.71 -5.70 15.01
CA ARG A 229 11.69 -7.16 15.22
C ARG A 229 13.10 -7.74 15.42
N GLU A 230 14.12 -7.16 14.81
CA GLU A 230 15.51 -7.60 14.97
C GLU A 230 16.06 -7.23 16.35
N ASP A 231 15.80 -6.02 16.84
CA ASP A 231 16.19 -5.59 18.19
C ASP A 231 15.53 -6.46 19.27
N ILE A 232 14.25 -6.79 19.08
CA ILE A 232 13.49 -7.64 20.01
C ILE A 232 14.01 -9.08 20.00
N VAL A 233 14.21 -9.68 18.82
CA VAL A 233 14.55 -11.11 18.70
C VAL A 233 16.05 -11.39 18.86
N LYS A 234 16.92 -10.62 18.19
CA LYS A 234 18.38 -10.78 18.26
C LYS A 234 18.99 -9.95 19.39
N GLY A 235 18.65 -8.66 19.45
CA GLY A 235 19.13 -7.73 20.48
C GLY A 235 18.59 -8.02 21.89
N LYS A 236 17.43 -8.70 21.99
CA LYS A 236 16.77 -9.09 23.24
C LYS A 236 16.45 -7.89 24.13
N VAL A 237 16.15 -6.74 23.54
CA VAL A 237 15.89 -5.48 24.25
C VAL A 237 14.67 -5.52 25.19
N LEU A 238 13.75 -6.48 24.99
CA LEU A 238 12.59 -6.73 25.87
C LEU A 238 12.82 -7.88 26.87
N LYS A 239 14.06 -8.34 27.07
CA LYS A 239 14.38 -9.43 28.01
C LYS A 239 14.52 -8.87 29.43
N GLY A 240 13.45 -8.97 30.22
CA GLY A 240 13.40 -8.77 31.67
C GLY A 240 12.46 -9.80 32.29
#